data_AF-A0A835YDN6-F1
#
_entry.id   AF-A0A835YDN6-F1
#
_cell.length_a   1.000
_cell.length_b   1.000
_cell.length_c   1.000
_cell.angle_alpha   90.00
_cell.angle_beta   90.00
_cell.angle_gamma   90.00
#
_symmetry.space_group_name_H-M   'P 1'
#
loop_
_entity.id
_entity.type
_entity.pdbx_description
1 polymer ?
#
loop_
_entity_poly.entity_id
_entity_poly.type
_entity_poly.pdbx_seq_one_letter_code
_entity_poly.pdbx_strand_id
1 'polypeptide(L)'
;MSDVEFNRLAGSSLQGGLTLVKGSLQLSGLFVVQQYLRLFLKQEYAVVLVTAEQSLDHYKYTAKKLGLSLAQFQQTGHLVCVEPPTAPVPGSSDASGSAPSSERAGGAVGGGSGSRLQRLAAAVAAAVAQRPEAAAGCAVLVDSLTHLVPLASSRQEWSAFLHHCATAAAAPQAGQAQRPGCVVAGVYGDVAEDRPWLAALEHRANVVLELEPLPGRVADVDGVATATRRCGGGTALGCAAAAGPALGSSLQGAASAAAAPAPAGGWAPLRQSLYFRSTELAVRWMAGVTDRELL
;
A
#
# COMPACT_ATOMS: atom_id res chain seq x y z
N MET A 1 13.39 14.82 11.73
CA MET A 1 12.15 14.99 12.52
C MET A 1 10.87 14.71 11.72
N SER A 2 10.84 14.85 10.38
CA SER A 2 9.65 14.62 9.55
C SER A 2 9.10 13.19 9.54
N ASP A 3 9.96 12.17 9.73
CA ASP A 3 9.53 10.77 9.68
C ASP A 3 8.71 10.35 10.90
N VAL A 4 8.78 11.06 12.03
CA VAL A 4 8.14 10.63 13.29
C VAL A 4 6.62 10.65 13.17
N GLU A 5 6.05 11.71 12.59
CA GLU A 5 4.60 11.82 12.42
C GLU A 5 4.07 10.81 11.41
N PHE A 6 4.80 10.60 10.30
CA PHE A 6 4.45 9.55 9.35
C PHE A 6 4.55 8.15 9.97
N ASN A 7 5.61 7.86 10.75
CA ASN A 7 5.76 6.57 11.41
C ASN A 7 4.63 6.31 12.42
N ARG A 8 4.10 7.36 13.07
CA ARG A 8 2.90 7.24 13.93
C ARG A 8 1.67 6.87 13.10
N LEU A 9 1.46 7.55 11.97
CA LEU A 9 0.36 7.27 11.04
C LEU A 9 0.45 5.85 10.46
N ALA A 10 1.63 5.48 9.98
CA ALA A 10 1.93 4.18 9.38
C ALA A 10 2.06 3.05 10.41
N GLY A 11 2.16 3.38 11.70
CA GLY A 11 2.22 2.42 12.80
C GLY A 11 1.03 1.47 12.82
N SER A 12 -0.16 1.93 12.42
CA SER A 12 -1.33 1.06 12.27
C SER A 12 -1.22 0.09 11.10
N SER A 13 -0.52 0.46 10.02
CA SER A 13 -0.30 -0.42 8.86
C SER A 13 0.69 -1.55 9.18
N LEU A 14 1.62 -1.32 10.11
CA LEU A 14 2.53 -2.35 10.61
C LEU A 14 1.84 -3.45 11.42
N GLN A 15 0.60 -3.21 11.87
CA GLN A 15 -0.21 -4.21 12.58
C GLN A 15 -0.84 -5.23 11.63
N GLY A 16 -0.58 -5.13 10.33
CA GLY A 16 -1.01 -6.07 9.31
C GLY A 16 -2.31 -5.66 8.60
N GLY A 17 -2.67 -6.48 7.62
CA GLY A 17 -3.86 -6.25 6.79
C GLY A 17 -3.59 -5.38 5.56
N LEU A 18 -4.64 -4.76 5.03
CA LEU A 18 -4.61 -3.95 3.81
C LEU A 18 -4.63 -2.46 4.15
N THR A 19 -3.61 -1.74 3.69
CA THR A 19 -3.56 -0.27 3.67
C THR A 19 -3.75 0.20 2.23
N LEU A 20 -4.73 1.07 2.00
CA LEU A 20 -4.92 1.72 0.70
C LEU A 20 -4.41 3.15 0.77
N VAL A 21 -3.62 3.54 -0.22
CA VAL A 21 -3.16 4.92 -0.42
C VAL A 21 -3.91 5.50 -1.61
N LYS A 22 -4.88 6.34 -1.33
CA LYS A 22 -5.73 6.99 -2.32
C LYS A 22 -5.18 8.37 -2.65
N GLY A 23 -4.60 8.48 -3.84
CA GLY A 23 -4.21 9.76 -4.44
C GLY A 23 -5.26 10.25 -5.44
N SER A 24 -4.93 11.36 -6.09
CA SER A 24 -5.61 11.86 -7.29
C SER A 24 -4.60 12.01 -8.43
N LEU A 25 -5.07 12.19 -9.66
CA LEU A 25 -4.19 12.48 -10.80
C LEU A 25 -3.41 13.78 -10.61
N GLN A 26 -3.95 14.72 -9.82
CA GLN A 26 -3.25 15.95 -9.45
C GLN A 26 -2.19 15.72 -8.35
N LEU A 27 -2.47 14.81 -7.42
CA LEU A 27 -1.62 14.52 -6.26
C LEU A 27 -1.44 13.01 -6.11
N SER A 28 -0.38 12.49 -6.74
CA SER A 28 -0.09 11.06 -6.72
C SER A 28 0.27 10.55 -5.33
N GLY A 29 -0.28 9.39 -4.96
CA GLY A 29 0.04 8.71 -3.70
C GLY A 29 1.38 7.98 -3.69
N LEU A 30 2.13 7.97 -4.79
CA LEU A 30 3.38 7.24 -4.92
C LEU A 30 4.45 7.67 -3.89
N PHE A 31 4.52 8.95 -3.53
CA PHE A 31 5.47 9.41 -2.52
C PHE A 31 5.19 8.78 -1.15
N VAL A 32 3.92 8.49 -0.82
CA VAL A 32 3.55 7.79 0.41
C VAL A 32 3.98 6.33 0.35
N VAL A 33 3.78 5.66 -0.80
CA VAL A 33 4.28 4.30 -1.02
C VAL A 33 5.81 4.23 -0.85
N GLN A 34 6.53 5.24 -1.33
CA GLN A 34 7.98 5.36 -1.12
C GLN A 34 8.35 5.53 0.37
N GLN A 35 7.58 6.29 1.15
CA GLN A 35 7.80 6.39 2.59
C GLN A 35 7.52 5.06 3.31
N TYR A 36 6.49 4.31 2.89
CA TYR A 36 6.24 2.95 3.39
C TYR A 36 7.39 1.99 3.07
N LEU A 37 7.90 2.00 1.83
CA LEU A 37 9.08 1.22 1.44
C LEU A 37 10.26 1.49 2.37
N ARG A 38 10.58 2.76 2.60
CA ARG A 38 11.65 3.17 3.52
C ARG A 38 11.40 2.71 4.95
N LEU A 39 10.16 2.84 5.43
CA LEU A 39 9.76 2.43 6.77
C LEU A 39 9.90 0.91 6.97
N PHE A 40 9.43 0.10 6.03
CA PHE A 40 9.51 -1.35 6.11
C PHE A 40 10.96 -1.85 6.05
N LEU A 41 11.77 -1.31 5.15
CA LEU A 41 13.19 -1.68 5.05
C LEU A 41 13.99 -1.29 6.29
N LYS A 42 13.71 -0.14 6.90
CA LYS A 42 14.31 0.27 8.18
C LYS A 42 13.90 -0.62 9.36
N GLN A 43 12.75 -1.29 9.26
CA GLN A 43 12.23 -2.21 10.27
C GLN A 43 12.58 -3.67 9.96
N GLU A 44 13.49 -3.90 9.00
CA GLU A 44 13.96 -5.24 8.60
C GLU A 44 12.86 -6.16 8.07
N TYR A 45 11.80 -5.59 7.48
CA TYR A 45 10.79 -6.37 6.77
C TYR A 45 11.34 -6.86 5.43
N ALA A 46 10.89 -8.05 5.01
CA ALA A 46 11.02 -8.49 3.64
C ALA A 46 9.94 -7.81 2.80
N VAL A 47 10.35 -6.97 1.85
CA VAL A 47 9.46 -6.16 1.02
C VAL A 47 9.40 -6.73 -0.38
N VAL A 48 8.18 -7.00 -0.86
CA VAL A 48 7.91 -7.30 -2.26
C VAL A 48 7.29 -6.07 -2.90
N LEU A 49 8.03 -5.39 -3.78
CA LEU A 49 7.59 -4.19 -4.49
C LEU A 49 7.08 -4.57 -5.88
N VAL A 50 5.80 -4.34 -6.12
CA VAL A 50 5.18 -4.44 -7.45
C VAL A 50 5.24 -3.07 -8.11
N THR A 51 5.96 -3.00 -9.24
CA THR A 51 6.24 -1.76 -9.98
C THR A 51 5.35 -1.65 -11.22
N ALA A 52 4.11 -1.21 -11.05
CA ALA A 52 3.13 -1.04 -12.13
C ALA A 52 3.20 0.31 -12.85
N GLU A 53 3.55 1.37 -12.13
CA GLU A 53 3.55 2.75 -12.63
C GLU A 53 4.97 3.30 -12.74
N GLN A 54 5.83 3.05 -11.74
CA GLN A 54 7.20 3.56 -11.71
C GLN A 54 8.21 2.41 -11.83
N SER A 55 9.24 2.59 -12.64
CA SER A 55 10.29 1.58 -12.79
C SER A 55 11.11 1.42 -11.50
N LEU A 56 11.73 0.25 -11.33
CA LEU A 56 12.64 0.00 -10.21
C LEU A 56 13.79 1.03 -10.16
N ASP A 57 14.29 1.48 -11.30
CA ASP A 57 15.39 2.45 -11.34
C ASP A 57 14.95 3.82 -10.80
N HIS A 58 13.69 4.21 -11.01
CA HIS A 58 13.12 5.39 -10.37
C HIS A 58 13.12 5.25 -8.84
N TYR A 59 12.68 4.09 -8.32
CA TYR A 59 12.74 3.82 -6.88
C TYR A 59 14.17 3.82 -6.34
N LYS A 60 15.14 3.24 -7.06
CA LYS A 60 16.57 3.28 -6.66
C LYS A 60 17.09 4.70 -6.59
N TYR A 61 16.78 5.53 -7.57
CA TYR A 61 17.19 6.92 -7.62
C TYR A 61 16.60 7.72 -6.45
N THR A 62 15.29 7.60 -6.23
CA THR A 62 14.58 8.33 -5.17
C THR A 62 14.99 7.84 -3.77
N ALA A 63 15.13 6.53 -3.57
CA ALA A 63 15.62 5.99 -2.30
C ALA A 63 17.07 6.42 -2.00
N LYS A 64 17.95 6.47 -3.01
CA LYS A 64 19.34 6.94 -2.86
C LYS A 64 19.38 8.40 -2.42
N LYS A 65 18.51 9.26 -2.96
CA LYS A 65 18.35 10.66 -2.51
C LYS A 65 17.92 10.76 -1.05
N LEU A 66 17.12 9.81 -0.58
CA LEU A 66 16.67 9.71 0.82
C LEU A 66 17.70 9.02 1.75
N GLY A 67 18.91 8.74 1.25
CA GLY A 67 19.99 8.12 2.00
C GLY A 67 19.84 6.61 2.20
N LEU A 68 19.06 5.92 1.35
CA LEU A 68 18.81 4.48 1.46
C LEU A 68 19.22 3.77 0.16
N SER A 69 20.11 2.77 0.27
CA SER A 69 20.57 1.99 -0.88
C SER A 69 19.70 0.74 -1.09
N LEU A 70 18.76 0.79 -2.03
CA LEU A 70 17.93 -0.38 -2.36
C LEU A 70 18.76 -1.57 -2.88
N ALA A 71 19.89 -1.31 -3.53
CA ALA A 71 20.76 -2.37 -4.06
C ALA A 71 21.26 -3.32 -2.95
N GLN A 72 21.55 -2.79 -1.76
CA GLN A 72 21.95 -3.61 -0.62
C GLN A 72 20.81 -4.54 -0.18
N PHE A 73 19.59 -4.02 -0.07
CA PHE A 73 18.42 -4.82 0.32
C PHE A 73 18.04 -5.87 -0.73
N GLN A 74 18.30 -5.61 -2.01
CA GLN A 74 18.14 -6.61 -3.08
C GLN A 74 19.17 -7.74 -2.95
N GLN A 75 20.43 -7.41 -2.67
CA GLN A 75 21.49 -8.40 -2.48
C GLN A 75 21.25 -9.29 -1.25
N THR A 76 20.68 -8.73 -0.18
CA THR A 76 20.33 -9.47 1.03
C THR A 76 18.97 -10.17 0.94
N GLY A 77 18.24 -10.06 -0.19
CA GLY A 77 16.91 -10.65 -0.37
C GLY A 77 15.78 -10.00 0.43
N HIS A 78 16.04 -8.87 1.12
CA HIS A 78 15.03 -8.11 1.85
C HIS A 78 14.14 -7.26 0.94
N LEU A 79 14.55 -7.04 -0.32
CA LEU A 79 13.74 -6.37 -1.33
C LEU A 79 13.69 -7.22 -2.61
N VAL A 80 12.49 -7.65 -2.99
CA VAL A 80 12.24 -8.28 -4.28
C VAL A 80 11.30 -7.39 -5.09
N CYS A 81 11.64 -7.15 -6.35
CA CYS A 81 10.83 -6.32 -7.24
C CYS A 81 10.17 -7.21 -8.27
N VAL A 82 8.85 -7.04 -8.44
CA VAL A 82 8.04 -7.82 -9.37
C VAL A 82 7.41 -6.85 -10.36
N GLU A 83 7.78 -6.98 -11.62
CA GLU A 83 7.18 -6.20 -12.69
C GLU A 83 5.92 -6.92 -13.21
N PRO A 84 4.81 -6.21 -13.45
CA PRO A 84 3.63 -6.83 -14.04
C PRO A 84 3.92 -7.33 -15.46
N PRO A 85 3.33 -8.46 -15.87
CA PRO A 85 3.48 -8.98 -17.22
C PRO A 85 2.76 -8.06 -18.22
N THR A 86 3.49 -7.13 -18.81
CA THR A 86 3.01 -6.16 -19.81
C THR A 86 2.79 -6.79 -21.20
N ALA A 87 3.52 -7.86 -21.52
CA ALA A 87 3.38 -8.53 -22.81
C ALA A 87 2.05 -9.32 -22.93
N PRO A 88 1.31 -9.18 -24.04
CA PRO A 88 0.20 -10.07 -24.35
C PRO A 88 0.73 -11.51 -24.49
N VAL A 89 -0.06 -12.47 -24.01
CA VAL A 89 0.30 -13.89 -24.10
C VAL A 89 0.37 -14.28 -25.58
N PRO A 90 1.51 -14.75 -26.12
CA PRO A 90 1.49 -15.39 -27.42
C PRO A 90 0.72 -16.71 -27.26
N GLY A 91 -0.54 -16.74 -27.68
CA GLY A 91 -1.38 -17.96 -27.66
C GLY A 91 -2.84 -17.77 -27.28
N SER A 92 -3.28 -16.59 -26.81
CA SER A 92 -4.71 -16.31 -26.59
C SER A 92 -5.26 -15.44 -27.72
N SER A 93 -5.26 -15.99 -28.93
CA SER A 93 -6.00 -15.42 -30.05
C SER A 93 -6.76 -16.57 -30.70
N ASP A 94 -8.09 -16.46 -30.67
CA ASP A 94 -9.01 -17.25 -31.48
C ASP A 94 -8.49 -17.31 -32.93
N ALA A 95 -7.95 -18.46 -33.30
CA ALA A 95 -7.67 -18.81 -34.68
C ALA A 95 -8.52 -20.03 -35.01
N SER A 96 -9.75 -19.77 -35.46
CA SER A 96 -10.46 -20.64 -36.37
C SER A 96 -9.55 -20.88 -37.59
N GLY A 97 -8.93 -22.06 -37.65
CA GLY A 97 -8.05 -22.47 -38.74
C GLY A 97 -7.58 -23.90 -38.52
N SER A 98 -8.11 -24.81 -39.33
CA SER A 98 -7.85 -26.24 -39.41
C SER A 98 -6.38 -26.70 -39.30
N ALA A 99 -6.21 -27.84 -38.59
CA ALA A 99 -5.02 -28.68 -38.34
C ALA A 99 -4.31 -29.23 -39.63
N PRO A 100 -3.29 -30.15 -39.60
CA PRO A 100 -2.68 -30.90 -38.47
C PRO A 100 -1.13 -31.14 -38.53
N SER A 101 -0.55 -31.74 -37.45
CA SER A 101 0.36 -32.93 -37.46
C SER A 101 1.58 -32.90 -36.49
N SER A 102 1.63 -33.93 -35.62
CA SER A 102 2.77 -34.75 -35.14
C SER A 102 3.87 -34.20 -34.20
N GLU A 103 3.82 -34.70 -32.96
CA GLU A 103 4.86 -35.38 -32.15
C GLU A 103 6.26 -34.76 -31.94
N ARG A 104 6.61 -34.45 -30.67
CA ARG A 104 7.54 -35.25 -29.82
C ARG A 104 7.85 -34.55 -28.48
N ALA A 105 8.09 -35.37 -27.47
CA ALA A 105 8.20 -35.09 -26.05
C ALA A 105 9.42 -34.24 -25.61
N GLY A 106 9.23 -33.49 -24.52
CA GLY A 106 10.29 -32.88 -23.71
C GLY A 106 9.67 -32.11 -22.54
N GLY A 107 9.76 -32.66 -21.33
CA GLY A 107 9.06 -32.14 -20.15
C GLY A 107 9.55 -30.77 -19.69
N ALA A 108 8.60 -29.90 -19.35
CA ALA A 108 8.77 -28.84 -18.37
C ALA A 108 7.41 -28.52 -17.72
N VAL A 109 7.42 -28.61 -16.40
CA VAL A 109 6.40 -28.33 -15.40
C VAL A 109 5.42 -27.20 -15.76
N GLY A 110 4.12 -27.54 -15.81
CA GLY A 110 3.01 -26.66 -15.42
C GLY A 110 2.91 -25.29 -16.09
N GLY A 111 2.59 -25.25 -17.38
CA GLY A 111 2.08 -24.04 -18.04
C GLY A 111 0.75 -23.62 -17.42
N GLY A 112 0.80 -22.81 -16.36
CA GLY A 112 -0.38 -22.29 -15.67
C GLY A 112 -1.19 -21.40 -16.60
N SER A 113 -2.31 -21.95 -17.10
CA SER A 113 -3.41 -21.24 -17.75
C SER A 113 -4.14 -20.37 -16.72
N GLY A 114 -3.44 -19.37 -16.19
CA GLY A 114 -3.95 -18.37 -15.28
C GLY A 114 -3.99 -17.01 -15.98
N SER A 115 -4.90 -16.16 -15.55
CA SER A 115 -4.95 -14.77 -16.02
C SER A 115 -3.63 -14.04 -15.74
N ARG A 116 -3.42 -12.88 -16.39
CA ARG A 116 -2.22 -12.05 -16.17
C ARG A 116 -2.06 -11.65 -14.70
N LEU A 117 -3.16 -11.30 -14.03
CA LEU A 117 -3.14 -10.97 -12.62
C LEU A 117 -2.84 -12.19 -11.73
N GLN A 118 -3.29 -13.40 -12.11
CA GLN A 118 -2.95 -14.63 -11.38
C GLN A 118 -1.46 -14.97 -11.49
N ARG A 119 -0.85 -14.76 -12.67
CA ARG A 119 0.62 -14.90 -12.82
C ARG A 119 1.38 -13.90 -11.96
N LEU A 120 0.89 -12.65 -11.89
CA LEU A 120 1.46 -11.64 -10.98
C LEU A 120 1.31 -12.07 -9.52
N ALA A 121 0.14 -12.59 -9.13
CA ALA A 121 -0.11 -13.11 -7.78
C ALA A 121 0.88 -14.23 -7.42
N ALA A 122 1.10 -15.17 -8.34
CA ALA A 122 2.03 -16.27 -8.17
C ALA A 122 3.49 -15.79 -8.07
N ALA A 123 3.88 -14.79 -8.87
CA ALA A 123 5.20 -14.16 -8.78
C ALA A 123 5.42 -13.45 -7.45
N VAL A 124 4.40 -12.72 -6.95
CA VAL A 124 4.43 -12.11 -5.62
C VAL A 124 4.55 -13.18 -4.53
N ALA A 125 3.76 -14.26 -4.60
CA ALA A 125 3.84 -15.34 -3.61
C ALA A 125 5.20 -16.05 -3.62
N ALA A 126 5.79 -16.29 -4.80
CA ALA A 126 7.13 -16.85 -4.93
C ALA A 126 8.19 -15.89 -4.32
N ALA A 127 8.07 -14.59 -4.57
CA ALA A 127 8.94 -13.59 -3.97
C ALA A 127 8.82 -13.54 -2.43
N VAL A 128 7.59 -13.64 -1.90
CA VAL A 128 7.33 -13.71 -0.46
C VAL A 128 7.90 -14.99 0.15
N ALA A 129 7.86 -16.11 -0.57
CA ALA A 129 8.42 -17.39 -0.13
C ALA A 129 9.96 -17.39 -0.08
N GLN A 130 10.62 -16.55 -0.87
CA GLN A 130 12.08 -16.38 -0.89
C GLN A 130 12.59 -15.41 0.19
N ARG A 131 11.73 -14.96 1.10
CA ARG A 131 12.11 -14.00 2.14
C ARG A 131 13.19 -14.56 3.08
N PRO A 132 14.15 -13.73 3.51
CA PRO A 132 15.20 -14.17 4.42
C PRO A 132 14.61 -14.53 5.80
N GLU A 133 15.17 -15.55 6.44
CA GLU A 133 14.76 -15.97 7.80
C GLU A 133 15.01 -14.88 8.86
N ALA A 134 15.93 -13.95 8.58
CA ALA A 134 16.21 -12.81 9.46
C ALA A 134 15.15 -11.69 9.37
N ALA A 135 14.17 -11.78 8.48
CA ALA A 135 13.16 -10.73 8.30
C ALA A 135 12.19 -10.67 9.49
N ALA A 136 11.96 -9.45 10.01
CA ALA A 136 11.01 -9.21 11.10
C ALA A 136 9.54 -9.49 10.71
N GLY A 137 9.23 -9.43 9.42
CA GLY A 137 7.91 -9.66 8.84
C GLY A 137 7.95 -9.52 7.31
N CYS A 138 6.79 -9.61 6.66
CA CYS A 138 6.68 -9.45 5.21
C CYS A 138 5.70 -8.32 4.83
N ALA A 139 6.09 -7.50 3.85
CA ALA A 139 5.29 -6.41 3.32
C ALA A 139 5.17 -6.55 1.80
N VAL A 140 3.95 -6.50 1.27
CA VAL A 140 3.71 -6.39 -0.18
C VAL A 140 3.32 -4.95 -0.48
N LEU A 141 4.13 -4.27 -1.28
CA LEU A 141 3.88 -2.91 -1.75
C LEU A 141 3.45 -2.96 -3.21
N VAL A 142 2.28 -2.43 -3.51
CA VAL A 142 1.80 -2.23 -4.87
C VAL A 142 1.75 -0.74 -5.12
N ASP A 143 2.55 -0.25 -6.07
CA ASP A 143 2.64 1.19 -6.33
C ASP A 143 1.32 1.79 -6.83
N SER A 144 0.62 1.11 -7.75
CA SER A 144 -0.60 1.61 -8.37
C SER A 144 -1.48 0.47 -8.88
N LEU A 145 -2.56 0.15 -8.17
CA LEU A 145 -3.57 -0.82 -8.63
C LEU A 145 -4.32 -0.31 -9.85
N THR A 146 -4.52 1.01 -9.98
CA THR A 146 -5.16 1.64 -11.15
C THR A 146 -4.40 1.31 -12.44
N HIS A 147 -3.06 1.27 -12.42
CA HIS A 147 -2.27 0.88 -13.59
C HIS A 147 -2.30 -0.63 -13.87
N LEU A 148 -2.67 -1.44 -12.88
CA LEU A 148 -2.84 -2.89 -13.05
C LEU A 148 -4.25 -3.27 -13.53
N VAL A 149 -5.20 -2.33 -13.59
CA VAL A 149 -6.60 -2.54 -14.08
C VAL A 149 -6.65 -3.37 -15.37
N PRO A 150 -5.83 -3.09 -16.41
CA PRO A 150 -5.87 -3.86 -17.66
C PRO A 150 -5.50 -5.34 -17.52
N LEU A 151 -4.88 -5.75 -16.41
CA LEU A 151 -4.47 -7.14 -16.18
C LEU A 151 -5.59 -8.01 -15.61
N ALA A 152 -6.64 -7.39 -15.07
CA ALA A 152 -7.78 -8.08 -14.50
C ALA A 152 -8.97 -8.07 -15.46
N SER A 153 -9.64 -9.22 -15.54
CA SER A 153 -10.87 -9.39 -16.30
C SER A 153 -12.12 -9.18 -15.44
N SER A 154 -11.99 -9.19 -14.09
CA SER A 154 -13.13 -9.03 -13.19
C SER A 154 -12.77 -8.47 -11.81
N ARG A 155 -13.78 -7.93 -11.10
CA ARG A 155 -13.66 -7.51 -9.68
C ARG A 155 -13.30 -8.66 -8.74
N GLN A 156 -13.74 -9.88 -9.05
CA GLN A 156 -13.42 -11.06 -8.24
C GLN A 156 -11.92 -11.37 -8.28
N GLU A 157 -11.29 -11.13 -9.43
CA GLU A 157 -9.87 -11.31 -9.63
C GLU A 157 -9.02 -10.34 -8.79
N TRP A 158 -9.42 -9.07 -8.70
CA TRP A 158 -8.82 -8.09 -7.79
C TRP A 158 -8.88 -8.51 -6.33
N SER A 159 -10.07 -8.96 -5.92
CA SER A 159 -10.30 -9.49 -4.58
C SER A 159 -9.39 -10.70 -4.30
N ALA A 160 -9.30 -11.64 -5.25
CA ALA A 160 -8.48 -12.83 -5.11
C ALA A 160 -6.99 -12.48 -5.07
N PHE A 161 -6.52 -11.56 -5.91
CA PHE A 161 -5.14 -11.07 -5.92
C PHE A 161 -4.72 -10.47 -4.58
N LEU A 162 -5.49 -9.53 -4.04
CA LEU A 162 -5.17 -8.89 -2.77
C LEU A 162 -5.25 -9.86 -1.60
N HIS A 163 -6.24 -10.77 -1.62
CA HIS A 163 -6.32 -11.84 -0.64
C HIS A 163 -5.10 -12.76 -0.73
N HIS A 164 -4.66 -13.12 -1.93
CA HIS A 164 -3.46 -13.93 -2.14
C HIS A 164 -2.19 -13.23 -1.65
N CYS A 165 -2.04 -11.93 -1.92
CA CYS A 165 -0.92 -11.13 -1.41
C CYS A 165 -0.92 -11.08 0.13
N ALA A 166 -2.08 -10.83 0.75
CA ALA A 166 -2.21 -10.76 2.21
C ALA A 166 -1.94 -12.12 2.88
N THR A 167 -2.48 -13.20 2.31
CA THR A 167 -2.26 -14.56 2.82
C THR A 167 -0.82 -15.03 2.65
N ALA A 168 -0.19 -14.73 1.51
CA ALA A 168 1.23 -15.01 1.29
C ALA A 168 2.10 -14.25 2.30
N ALA A 169 1.84 -12.95 2.50
CA ALA A 169 2.58 -12.12 3.44
C ALA A 169 2.39 -12.56 4.91
N ALA A 170 1.22 -13.10 5.26
CA ALA A 170 0.88 -13.56 6.60
C ALA A 170 1.24 -15.03 6.86
N ALA A 171 1.67 -15.79 5.84
CA ALA A 171 2.03 -17.20 6.01
C ALA A 171 3.17 -17.32 7.03
N PRO A 172 3.05 -18.14 8.09
CA PRO A 172 4.08 -18.26 9.11
C PRO A 172 5.33 -18.93 8.55
N GLN A 173 6.51 -18.38 8.88
CA GLN A 173 7.78 -19.07 8.65
C GLN A 173 8.10 -19.97 9.83
N ALA A 174 8.58 -21.18 9.55
CA ALA A 174 8.95 -22.11 10.60
C ALA A 174 10.08 -21.51 11.47
N GLY A 175 9.81 -21.31 12.77
CA GLY A 175 10.86 -21.04 13.76
C GLY A 175 10.95 -19.62 14.36
N GLN A 176 10.08 -18.67 14.03
CA GLN A 176 10.11 -17.32 14.64
C GLN A 176 8.74 -16.69 14.92
N ALA A 177 8.69 -15.84 15.97
CA ALA A 177 7.58 -14.94 16.26
C ALA A 177 7.58 -13.76 15.29
N GLN A 178 7.03 -13.97 14.09
CA GLN A 178 7.01 -12.95 13.03
C GLN A 178 5.96 -11.88 13.30
N ARG A 179 6.28 -10.63 12.95
CA ARG A 179 5.30 -9.54 12.88
C ARG A 179 4.27 -9.84 11.76
N PRO A 180 3.04 -9.34 11.89
CA PRO A 180 1.99 -9.63 10.92
C PRO A 180 2.35 -9.13 9.52
N GLY A 181 1.96 -9.91 8.50
CA GLY A 181 2.10 -9.54 7.10
C GLY A 181 1.23 -8.33 6.75
N CYS A 182 1.77 -7.41 5.97
CA CYS A 182 1.07 -6.19 5.56
C CYS A 182 1.06 -6.02 4.04
N VAL A 183 -0.03 -5.44 3.53
CA VAL A 183 -0.18 -5.10 2.12
C VAL A 183 -0.49 -3.60 2.04
N VAL A 184 0.30 -2.85 1.28
CA VAL A 184 0.05 -1.43 1.00
C VAL A 184 -0.12 -1.27 -0.50
N ALA A 185 -1.21 -0.64 -0.93
CA ALA A 185 -1.51 -0.47 -2.34
C ALA A 185 -1.92 0.96 -2.68
N GLY A 186 -1.29 1.56 -3.69
CA GLY A 186 -1.69 2.85 -4.24
C GLY A 186 -2.87 2.75 -5.20
N VAL A 187 -3.76 3.73 -5.17
CA VAL A 187 -4.94 3.86 -6.04
C VAL A 187 -5.20 5.32 -6.38
N TYR A 188 -5.77 5.58 -7.56
CA TYR A 188 -6.28 6.91 -7.93
C TYR A 188 -7.80 6.95 -7.74
N GLY A 189 -8.26 7.83 -6.85
CA GLY A 189 -9.68 7.92 -6.47
C GLY A 189 -10.57 8.72 -7.42
N ASP A 190 -9.97 9.47 -8.34
CA ASP A 190 -10.63 10.38 -9.28
C ASP A 190 -10.93 9.76 -10.65
N VAL A 191 -10.47 8.53 -10.90
CA VAL A 191 -10.80 7.75 -12.10
C VAL A 191 -12.20 7.15 -11.95
N ALA A 192 -13.15 7.58 -12.78
CA ALA A 192 -14.57 7.24 -12.64
C ALA A 192 -14.84 5.74 -12.87
N GLU A 193 -14.13 5.15 -13.82
CA GLU A 193 -14.19 3.74 -14.19
C GLU A 193 -13.80 2.82 -13.03
N ASP A 194 -12.93 3.32 -12.16
CA ASP A 194 -12.37 2.54 -11.05
C ASP A 194 -13.21 2.56 -9.78
N ARG A 195 -14.13 3.52 -9.67
CA ARG A 195 -14.92 3.78 -8.47
C ARG A 195 -15.64 2.53 -7.90
N PRO A 196 -16.27 1.65 -8.71
CA PRO A 196 -17.02 0.51 -8.17
C PRO A 196 -16.14 -0.55 -7.50
N TRP A 197 -14.95 -0.82 -8.04
CA TRP A 197 -14.02 -1.78 -7.44
C TRP A 197 -13.21 -1.13 -6.31
N LEU A 198 -12.89 0.16 -6.42
CA LEU A 198 -12.25 0.91 -5.34
C LEU A 198 -13.11 0.96 -4.08
N ALA A 199 -14.41 1.26 -4.18
CA ALA A 199 -15.31 1.24 -3.03
C ALA A 199 -15.31 -0.12 -2.31
N ALA A 200 -15.21 -1.21 -3.08
CA ALA A 200 -15.10 -2.56 -2.52
C ALA A 200 -13.80 -2.78 -1.74
N LEU A 201 -12.69 -2.24 -2.25
CA LEU A 201 -11.39 -2.33 -1.59
C LEU A 201 -11.33 -1.43 -0.37
N GLU A 202 -11.85 -0.20 -0.47
CA GLU A 202 -12.02 0.70 0.66
C GLU A 202 -12.80 0.00 1.77
N HIS A 203 -13.89 -0.72 1.45
CA HIS A 203 -14.66 -1.53 2.41
C HIS A 203 -13.84 -2.62 3.12
N ARG A 204 -12.80 -3.15 2.47
CA ARG A 204 -11.93 -4.21 3.01
C ARG A 204 -10.65 -3.71 3.67
N ALA A 205 -10.24 -2.48 3.38
CA ALA A 205 -9.03 -1.91 3.92
C ALA A 205 -9.14 -1.68 5.43
N ASN A 206 -8.06 -2.01 6.14
CA ASN A 206 -7.89 -1.71 7.56
C ASN A 206 -7.54 -0.24 7.76
N VAL A 207 -6.75 0.31 6.83
CA VAL A 207 -6.34 1.71 6.81
C VAL A 207 -6.56 2.26 5.41
N VAL A 208 -7.24 3.40 5.32
CA VAL A 208 -7.36 4.18 4.09
C VAL A 208 -6.65 5.51 4.32
N LEU A 209 -5.59 5.76 3.56
CA LEU A 209 -4.88 7.04 3.51
C LEU A 209 -5.37 7.81 2.30
N GLU A 210 -6.16 8.86 2.52
CA GLU A 210 -6.68 9.71 1.47
C GLU A 210 -5.86 11.00 1.39
N LEU A 211 -5.37 11.31 0.19
CA LEU A 211 -4.58 12.49 -0.10
C LEU A 211 -5.42 13.51 -0.84
N GLU A 212 -5.58 14.68 -0.24
CA GLU A 212 -6.33 15.79 -0.82
C GLU A 212 -5.41 17.00 -1.02
N PRO A 213 -5.37 17.60 -2.23
CA PRO A 213 -4.69 18.86 -2.44
C PRO A 213 -5.43 19.98 -1.69
N LEU A 214 -4.70 20.92 -1.11
CA LEU A 214 -5.33 22.06 -0.44
C LEU A 214 -5.91 23.04 -1.48
N PRO A 215 -7.14 23.56 -1.26
CA PRO A 215 -7.72 24.58 -2.14
C PRO A 215 -7.03 25.92 -1.88
N GLY A 216 -5.99 26.23 -2.64
CA GLY A 216 -5.27 27.50 -2.58
C GLY A 216 -3.74 27.31 -2.57
N ARG A 217 -3.01 28.33 -3.02
CA ARG A 217 -1.55 28.29 -3.05
C ARG A 217 -0.98 28.74 -1.70
N VAL A 218 -0.98 27.82 -0.74
CA VAL A 218 -0.28 28.03 0.54
C VAL A 218 1.20 27.75 0.31
N ALA A 219 2.08 28.71 0.62
CA ALA A 219 3.50 28.66 0.22
C ALA A 219 4.26 27.44 0.76
N ASP A 220 3.78 26.85 1.86
CA ASP A 220 4.51 25.82 2.61
C ASP A 220 3.75 24.50 2.80
N VAL A 221 2.56 24.31 2.21
CA VAL A 221 1.76 23.09 2.35
C VAL A 221 1.16 22.67 1.01
N ASP A 222 1.46 21.44 0.57
CA ASP A 222 0.98 20.93 -0.72
C ASP A 222 -0.37 20.20 -0.59
N GLY A 223 -0.65 19.61 0.57
CA GLY A 223 -1.90 18.90 0.79
C GLY A 223 -2.10 18.37 2.21
N VAL A 224 -3.20 17.66 2.39
CA VAL A 224 -3.55 16.94 3.61
C VAL A 224 -3.66 15.44 3.33
N ALA A 225 -3.09 14.63 4.21
CA ALA A 225 -3.26 13.20 4.23
C ALA A 225 -4.16 12.82 5.41
N THR A 226 -5.30 12.21 5.12
CA THR A 226 -6.23 11.71 6.12
C THR A 226 -6.12 10.19 6.21
N ALA A 227 -5.68 9.68 7.35
CA ALA A 227 -5.78 8.27 7.68
C ALA A 227 -7.11 7.97 8.35
N THR A 228 -7.86 7.05 7.76
CA THR A 228 -9.06 6.46 8.35
C THR A 228 -8.76 5.01 8.69
N ARG A 229 -8.70 4.70 9.99
CA ARG A 229 -8.50 3.33 10.47
C ARG A 229 -9.84 2.70 10.83
N ARG A 230 -10.03 1.48 10.34
CA ARG A 230 -11.12 0.61 10.75
C ARG A 230 -10.61 -0.41 11.76
N CYS A 231 -11.15 -0.35 12.96
CA CYS A 231 -10.92 -1.37 13.98
C CYS A 231 -11.72 -2.62 13.58
N GLY A 232 -11.14 -3.51 12.78
CA GLY A 232 -11.72 -4.84 12.52
C GLY A 232 -11.45 -5.77 13.72
N GLY A 233 -12.51 -6.40 14.25
CA GLY A 233 -12.48 -7.29 15.43
C GLY A 233 -11.81 -8.65 15.20
N GLY A 234 -10.57 -8.69 14.74
CA GLY A 234 -9.78 -9.91 14.62
C GLY A 234 -8.34 -9.68 15.07
N THR A 235 -7.93 -10.36 16.13
CA THR A 235 -6.69 -10.18 16.94
C THR A 235 -6.71 -9.00 17.92
N ALA A 236 -7.55 -9.15 18.94
CA ALA A 236 -7.43 -8.42 20.20
C ALA A 236 -6.16 -8.87 20.96
N LEU A 237 -5.00 -8.35 20.56
CA LEU A 237 -3.76 -8.36 21.34
C LEU A 237 -2.95 -7.13 20.87
N GLY A 238 -3.24 -5.95 21.44
CA GLY A 238 -2.37 -4.79 21.25
C GLY A 238 -3.01 -3.39 21.21
N CYS A 239 -4.33 -3.24 21.20
CA CYS A 239 -4.96 -1.91 21.23
C CYS A 239 -5.04 -1.27 22.63
N ALA A 240 -4.19 -1.68 23.57
CA ALA A 240 -4.10 -1.09 24.91
C ALA A 240 -2.64 -0.79 25.27
N ALA A 241 -2.05 0.24 24.65
CA ALA A 241 -0.90 0.99 25.20
C ALA A 241 -0.46 2.12 24.26
N ALA A 242 -1.23 3.19 24.17
CA ALA A 242 -0.72 4.51 23.77
C ALA A 242 -1.65 5.63 24.25
N ALA A 243 -2.09 5.56 25.52
CA ALA A 243 -2.65 6.71 26.22
C ALA A 243 -1.75 6.97 27.43
N GLY A 244 -0.78 7.87 27.24
CA GLY A 244 -0.04 8.46 28.37
C GLY A 244 -1.00 9.26 29.25
N PRO A 245 -0.68 9.42 30.55
CA PRO A 245 -1.64 9.87 31.54
C PRO A 245 -1.96 11.35 31.35
N ALA A 246 -3.26 11.67 31.38
CA ALA A 246 -3.77 13.02 31.49
C ALA A 246 -3.48 13.57 32.90
N LEU A 247 -2.87 14.75 32.95
CA LEU A 247 -2.86 15.63 34.11
C LEU A 247 -3.46 16.98 33.71
N GLY A 248 -4.52 17.36 34.41
CA GLY A 248 -4.75 18.76 34.79
C GLY A 248 -5.47 19.69 33.80
N SER A 249 -6.80 19.69 33.89
CA SER A 249 -7.66 20.88 34.05
C SER A 249 -7.61 22.06 33.04
N SER A 250 -8.76 22.23 32.38
CA SER A 250 -9.60 23.46 32.39
C SER A 250 -9.13 24.72 31.63
N LEU A 251 -9.77 25.02 30.48
CA LEU A 251 -10.80 26.07 30.37
C LEU A 251 -11.38 26.14 28.94
N GLN A 252 -12.64 26.58 28.90
CA GLN A 252 -13.59 26.64 27.78
C GLN A 252 -13.19 27.61 26.65
N GLY A 253 -13.65 27.32 25.44
CA GLY A 253 -13.72 28.27 24.33
C GLY A 253 -14.29 27.64 23.06
N ALA A 254 -15.55 27.93 22.75
CA ALA A 254 -16.35 27.35 21.69
C ALA A 254 -15.88 27.66 20.26
N ALA A 255 -16.07 26.73 19.33
CA ALA A 255 -16.52 27.01 17.95
C ALA A 255 -17.02 25.73 17.28
N SER A 256 -18.17 25.82 16.62
CA SER A 256 -18.98 24.72 16.13
C SER A 256 -18.48 24.16 14.80
N ALA A 257 -18.49 22.83 14.64
CA ALA A 257 -18.52 22.19 13.33
C ALA A 257 -19.58 21.09 13.34
N ALA A 258 -20.56 21.24 12.44
CA ALA A 258 -21.74 20.41 12.32
C ALA A 258 -21.40 18.93 12.15
N ALA A 259 -21.73 18.12 13.16
CA ALA A 259 -21.70 16.67 13.07
C ALA A 259 -22.95 16.19 12.31
N ALA A 260 -22.74 15.58 11.15
CA ALA A 260 -23.76 14.83 10.44
C ALA A 260 -24.26 13.65 11.30
N PRO A 261 -25.55 13.26 11.20
CA PRO A 261 -26.12 12.26 12.09
C PRO A 261 -25.51 10.87 11.83
N ALA A 262 -24.91 10.30 12.88
CA ALA A 262 -24.35 8.95 12.86
C ALA A 262 -25.49 7.91 12.76
N PRO A 263 -25.37 6.89 11.90
CA PRO A 263 -26.26 5.73 11.96
C PRO A 263 -25.94 4.90 13.21
N ALA A 264 -27.00 4.47 13.88
CA ALA A 264 -26.96 3.69 15.10
C ALA A 264 -26.24 2.34 14.90
N GLY A 265 -25.25 2.07 15.74
CA GLY A 265 -24.58 0.77 15.85
C GLY A 265 -23.37 0.58 14.92
N GLY A 266 -22.24 1.23 15.22
CA GLY A 266 -20.99 1.00 14.50
C GLY A 266 -19.81 1.67 15.17
N TRP A 267 -18.73 0.93 15.38
CA TRP A 267 -17.51 1.44 16.00
C TRP A 267 -16.95 2.63 15.22
N ALA A 268 -16.61 3.72 15.93
CA ALA A 268 -16.14 4.94 15.29
C ALA A 268 -14.76 4.71 14.64
N PRO A 269 -14.58 5.03 13.34
CA PRO A 269 -13.28 4.97 12.71
C PRO A 269 -12.36 6.01 13.35
N LEU A 270 -11.13 5.60 13.70
CA LEU A 270 -10.11 6.55 14.17
C LEU A 270 -9.61 7.32 12.94
N ARG A 271 -9.93 8.61 12.88
CA ARG A 271 -9.48 9.50 11.81
C ARG A 271 -8.34 10.38 12.32
N GLN A 272 -7.21 10.35 11.63
CA GLN A 272 -6.06 11.21 11.90
C GLN A 272 -5.66 11.92 10.62
N SER A 273 -5.48 13.24 10.67
CA SER A 273 -5.06 14.04 9.52
C SER A 273 -3.67 14.62 9.77
N LEU A 274 -2.82 14.58 8.76
CA LEU A 274 -1.50 15.19 8.74
C LEU A 274 -1.37 16.06 7.49
N TYR A 275 -0.82 17.24 7.64
CA TYR A 275 -0.44 18.08 6.51
C TYR A 275 0.92 17.65 6.01
N PHE A 276 1.14 17.80 4.71
CA PHE A 276 2.44 17.49 4.14
C PHE A 276 2.89 18.55 3.15
N ARG A 277 4.21 18.67 3.06
CA ARG A 277 4.91 19.37 2.01
C ARG A 277 5.80 18.38 1.27
N SER A 278 5.51 18.15 0.01
CA SER A 278 6.26 17.29 -0.89
C SER A 278 7.15 18.15 -1.79
N THR A 279 8.45 18.08 -1.55
CA THR A 279 9.45 18.57 -2.50
C THR A 279 9.96 17.39 -3.33
N GLU A 280 10.64 17.66 -4.45
CA GLU A 280 11.25 16.61 -5.29
C GLU A 280 12.18 15.64 -4.53
N LEU A 281 12.65 16.05 -3.34
CA LEU A 281 13.68 15.33 -2.57
C LEU A 281 13.22 14.87 -1.20
N ALA A 282 12.14 15.43 -0.65
CA ALA A 282 11.71 15.14 0.72
C ALA A 282 10.24 15.47 0.95
N VAL A 283 9.61 14.65 1.79
CA VAL A 283 8.26 14.89 2.30
C VAL A 283 8.37 15.28 3.77
N ARG A 284 7.85 16.46 4.11
CA ARG A 284 7.75 16.94 5.48
C ARG A 284 6.31 16.77 5.97
N TRP A 285 6.13 16.04 7.06
CA TRP A 285 4.85 15.80 7.70
C TRP A 285 4.64 16.75 8.89
N MET A 286 3.43 17.27 9.04
CA MET A 286 3.05 18.27 10.04
C MET A 286 1.71 17.87 10.68
N ALA A 287 1.67 17.80 12.02
CA ALA A 287 0.46 17.42 12.76
C ALA A 287 -0.61 18.52 12.81
N GLY A 288 -0.20 19.77 12.57
CA GLY A 288 -1.07 20.93 12.44
C GLY A 288 -0.33 22.00 11.67
N VAL A 289 -1.09 22.89 11.03
CA VAL A 289 -0.58 24.09 10.37
C VAL A 289 -1.08 25.26 11.20
N THR A 290 -0.18 26.16 11.59
CA THR A 290 -0.58 27.36 12.32
C THR A 290 -1.16 28.39 11.35
N ASP A 291 -2.07 29.28 11.79
CA ASP A 291 -2.67 30.30 10.92
C ASP A 291 -1.62 31.18 10.19
N ARG A 292 -0.41 31.27 10.74
CA ARG A 292 0.74 31.96 10.11
C ARG A 292 1.31 31.27 8.87
N GLU A 293 1.10 29.97 8.73
CA GLU A 293 1.59 29.16 7.61
C GLU A 293 0.51 29.00 6.52
N LEU A 294 -0.74 29.42 6.78
CA LEU A 294 -1.88 29.40 5.84
C LEU A 294 -2.13 30.76 5.15
N LEU A 295 -1.42 31.82 5.57
CA LEU A 295 -1.48 33.19 5.04
C LEU A 295 -0.28 33.47 4.12
#